data_AF-A0A2W6DNB8-F1
#
_entry.id   AF-A0A2W6DNB8-F1
#
_cell.length_a   1.000
_cell.length_b   1.000
_cell.length_c   1.000
_cell.angle_alpha   90.00
_cell.angle_beta   90.00
_cell.angle_gamma   90.00
#
_symmetry.space_group_name_H-M   'P 1'
#
loop_
_entity.id
_entity.type
_entity.pdbx_description
1 polymer ?
#
loop_
_entity_poly.entity_id
_entity_poly.type
_entity_poly.pdbx_seq_one_letter_code
_entity_poly.pdbx_strand_id
1 'polypeptide(L)'
;MPLGLGLVQRASPRPGRHEAGVVTGGPAWADWQPGTAGEPYTLGIEEEVMLLDPHDWSLAQRIETVIPQLEPELADHVTPETHRSAIELATGVHGSVADAAAELGDLRRQLAEQLPRLELDAAAAGIHPCAVWQDTVVSEGERYEFLHGSMRELARREPTFAMHVHVGVPEAEAAIDLANRLRGHLPTFLALSANSPFWQGRDTGLASARTPLFGAFPRVGIPRSFDDYSEYTEAVDLLIRCEAFPDPTFLWWDVR
;
A
#
# COMPACT_ATOMS: atom_id res chain seq x y z
N MET A 1 -49.22 24.09 -28.34
CA MET A 1 -50.26 23.14 -27.90
C MET A 1 -49.58 21.86 -27.45
N PRO A 2 -49.86 21.38 -26.23
CA PRO A 2 -49.16 20.24 -25.62
C PRO A 2 -49.88 18.93 -25.95
N LEU A 3 -49.13 17.84 -26.06
CA LEU A 3 -49.66 16.48 -25.89
C LEU A 3 -48.75 15.76 -24.91
N GLY A 4 -49.26 15.58 -23.70
CA GLY A 4 -48.74 14.63 -22.74
C GLY A 4 -49.20 13.23 -23.09
N LEU A 5 -48.30 12.27 -22.90
CA LEU A 5 -48.63 10.87 -22.69
C LEU A 5 -47.63 10.35 -21.65
N GLY A 6 -48.12 10.19 -20.42
CA GLY A 6 -47.47 9.31 -19.46
C GLY A 6 -47.76 7.87 -19.84
N LEU A 7 -46.81 6.97 -19.59
CA LEU A 7 -47.11 5.71 -18.90
C LEU A 7 -45.82 4.93 -18.54
N VAL A 8 -45.86 4.37 -17.33
CA VAL A 8 -45.17 3.19 -16.80
C VAL A 8 -43.66 3.28 -16.50
N GLN A 9 -43.40 3.62 -15.24
CA GLN A 9 -42.25 3.19 -14.47
C GLN A 9 -42.26 1.65 -14.39
N ARG A 10 -41.48 0.96 -15.23
CA ARG A 10 -41.21 -0.47 -15.06
C ARG A 10 -40.12 -0.60 -14.00
N ALA A 11 -40.50 -1.13 -12.84
CA ALA A 11 -39.54 -1.62 -11.86
C ALA A 11 -38.76 -2.78 -12.51
N SER A 12 -37.46 -2.59 -12.74
CA SER A 12 -36.56 -3.67 -13.10
C SER A 12 -36.46 -4.65 -11.92
N PRO A 13 -36.59 -5.96 -12.13
CA PRO A 13 -36.33 -6.93 -11.07
C PRO A 13 -34.85 -6.82 -10.69
N ARG A 14 -34.58 -6.74 -9.38
CA ARG A 14 -33.22 -6.95 -8.85
C ARG A 14 -32.77 -8.34 -9.31
N PRO A 15 -31.56 -8.50 -9.88
CA PRO A 15 -31.04 -9.83 -10.15
C PRO A 15 -30.99 -10.60 -8.82
N GLY A 16 -31.49 -11.83 -8.86
CA GLY A 16 -31.53 -12.71 -7.70
C GLY A 16 -30.12 -12.92 -7.14
N ARG A 17 -30.03 -13.07 -5.82
CA ARG A 17 -28.81 -13.56 -5.18
C ARG A 17 -28.44 -14.88 -5.85
N HIS A 18 -27.28 -14.91 -6.50
CA HIS A 18 -26.67 -16.15 -6.93
C HIS A 18 -26.57 -17.07 -5.71
N GLU A 19 -27.15 -18.26 -5.82
CA GLU A 19 -26.88 -19.32 -4.85
C GLU A 19 -25.37 -19.54 -4.82
N ALA A 20 -24.80 -19.58 -3.62
CA ALA A 20 -23.39 -19.83 -3.38
C ALA A 20 -23.01 -21.22 -3.91
N GLY A 21 -22.67 -21.27 -5.20
CA GLY A 21 -21.89 -22.35 -5.77
C GLY A 21 -20.49 -22.22 -5.21
N VAL A 22 -20.01 -23.24 -4.52
CA VAL A 22 -18.60 -23.36 -4.14
C VAL A 22 -17.79 -23.30 -5.43
N VAL A 23 -17.08 -22.19 -5.67
CA VAL A 23 -16.16 -22.05 -6.79
C VAL A 23 -14.96 -22.93 -6.50
N THR A 24 -15.03 -24.21 -6.86
CA THR A 24 -13.84 -25.05 -6.93
C THR A 24 -13.16 -24.82 -8.27
N GLY A 25 -12.09 -24.00 -8.29
CA GLY A 25 -11.19 -23.87 -9.44
C GLY A 25 -10.81 -22.44 -9.87
N GLY A 26 -10.59 -21.52 -8.93
CA GLY A 26 -9.98 -20.22 -9.21
C GLY A 26 -8.48 -20.33 -9.54
N PRO A 27 -7.83 -19.25 -10.01
CA PRO A 27 -6.38 -19.26 -10.21
C PRO A 27 -5.67 -19.46 -8.87
N ALA A 28 -4.55 -20.18 -8.85
CA ALA A 28 -3.86 -20.59 -7.62
C ALA A 28 -3.47 -19.42 -6.69
N TRP A 29 -3.26 -18.22 -7.24
CA TRP A 29 -2.96 -17.03 -6.45
C TRP A 29 -4.16 -16.53 -5.63
N ALA A 30 -5.38 -16.93 -6.00
CA ALA A 30 -6.63 -16.50 -5.38
C ALA A 30 -7.13 -17.44 -4.27
N ASP A 31 -6.42 -18.53 -3.99
CA ASP A 31 -6.79 -19.47 -2.93
C ASP A 31 -6.78 -18.76 -1.57
N TRP A 32 -7.98 -18.53 -1.02
CA TRP A 32 -8.14 -17.82 0.24
C TRP A 32 -7.53 -18.63 1.39
N GLN A 33 -6.54 -18.05 2.06
CA GLN A 33 -5.97 -18.61 3.27
C GLN A 33 -6.63 -17.95 4.47
N PRO A 34 -7.40 -18.68 5.30
CA PRO A 34 -7.89 -18.14 6.57
C PRO A 34 -6.70 -17.66 7.40
N GLY A 35 -6.81 -16.49 8.03
CA GLY A 35 -5.72 -15.89 8.79
C GLY A 35 -5.09 -16.85 9.81
N THR A 36 -3.77 -16.81 9.93
CA THR A 36 -2.94 -17.73 10.72
C THR A 36 -3.24 -17.74 12.23
N ALA A 37 -3.94 -16.73 12.75
CA ALA A 37 -4.21 -16.55 14.16
C ALA A 37 -5.50 -17.25 14.67
N GLY A 38 -6.35 -17.79 13.79
CA GLY A 38 -7.63 -18.40 14.19
C GLY A 38 -8.67 -17.42 14.78
N GLU A 39 -8.31 -16.14 14.95
CA GLU A 39 -9.19 -15.06 15.40
C GLU A 39 -9.45 -14.07 14.26
N PRO A 40 -10.71 -13.66 14.02
CA PRO A 40 -11.02 -12.65 13.01
C PRO A 40 -10.62 -11.24 13.48
N TYR A 41 -10.35 -10.34 12.53
CA TYR A 41 -10.04 -8.93 12.76
C TYR A 41 -8.71 -8.65 13.47
N THR A 42 -7.71 -9.49 13.22
CA THR A 42 -6.32 -9.20 13.60
C THR A 42 -5.74 -8.05 12.77
N LEU A 43 -4.64 -7.47 13.27
CA LEU A 43 -4.01 -6.28 12.71
C LEU A 43 -2.51 -6.49 12.54
N GLY A 44 -1.97 -6.03 11.41
CA GLY A 44 -0.54 -5.83 11.19
C GLY A 44 -0.30 -4.46 10.56
N ILE A 45 0.82 -3.83 10.86
CA ILE A 45 1.18 -2.50 10.34
C ILE A 45 2.55 -2.61 9.67
N GLU A 46 2.64 -2.09 8.45
CA GLU A 46 3.89 -1.84 7.76
C GLU A 46 4.08 -0.31 7.67
N GLU A 47 5.28 0.19 7.92
CA GLU A 47 5.62 1.59 7.72
C GLU A 47 6.96 1.76 7.01
N GLU A 48 6.92 2.43 5.87
CA GLU A 48 8.09 2.82 5.11
C GLU A 48 8.72 4.09 5.74
N VAL A 49 9.99 4.00 6.11
CA VAL A 49 10.76 5.01 6.82
C VAL A 49 11.95 5.44 5.96
N MET A 50 12.17 6.74 5.87
CA MET A 50 13.33 7.33 5.20
C MET A 50 14.60 7.11 6.00
N LEU A 51 15.68 6.71 5.34
CA LEU A 51 17.04 6.83 5.85
C LEU A 51 17.61 8.20 5.45
N LEU A 52 18.17 8.93 6.43
CA LEU A 52 18.65 10.29 6.25
C LEU A 52 20.12 10.42 6.62
N ASP A 53 20.85 11.26 5.88
CA ASP A 53 22.15 11.75 6.31
C ASP A 53 21.95 12.88 7.35
N PRO A 54 22.43 12.75 8.59
CA PRO A 54 22.21 13.74 9.64
C PRO A 54 22.94 15.08 9.40
N HIS A 55 23.89 15.14 8.47
CA HIS A 55 24.62 16.38 8.16
C HIS A 55 23.77 17.35 7.32
N ASP A 56 23.04 16.84 6.32
CA ASP A 56 22.28 17.67 5.38
C ASP A 56 20.80 17.27 5.21
N TRP A 57 20.36 16.23 5.91
CA TRP A 57 19.01 15.66 5.86
C TRP A 57 18.61 15.17 4.47
N SER A 58 19.57 14.81 3.62
CA SER A 58 19.29 14.16 2.35
C SER A 58 18.93 12.68 2.54
N LEU A 59 18.29 12.08 1.53
CA LEU A 59 17.99 10.66 1.51
C LEU A 59 19.28 9.84 1.37
N ALA A 60 19.61 9.04 2.39
CA ALA A 60 20.78 8.20 2.40
C ALA A 60 20.51 6.87 1.66
N GLN A 61 21.12 6.69 0.49
CA GLN A 61 21.00 5.49 -0.35
C GLN A 61 21.89 4.34 0.16
N ARG A 62 21.61 3.85 1.38
CA ARG A 62 22.53 2.97 2.14
C ARG A 62 21.89 1.69 2.68
N ILE A 63 20.67 1.35 2.29
CA ILE A 63 19.90 0.24 2.87
C ILE A 63 20.65 -1.09 2.95
N GLU A 64 21.40 -1.46 1.90
CA GLU A 64 22.13 -2.72 1.83
C GLU A 64 23.24 -2.82 2.88
N THR A 65 23.74 -1.67 3.33
CA THR A 65 24.72 -1.59 4.41
C THR A 65 24.08 -1.50 5.79
N VAL A 66 22.85 -0.99 5.90
CA VAL A 66 22.17 -0.77 7.17
C VAL A 66 21.61 -2.07 7.73
N ILE A 67 20.83 -2.80 6.96
CA ILE A 67 20.10 -4.00 7.45
C ILE A 67 21.03 -5.03 8.11
N PRO A 68 22.19 -5.40 7.52
CA PRO A 68 23.09 -6.39 8.14
C PRO A 68 23.75 -5.93 9.45
N GLN A 69 23.65 -4.63 9.76
CA GLN A 69 24.22 -4.03 10.97
C GLN A 69 23.15 -3.75 12.03
N LEU A 70 21.87 -4.04 11.77
CA LEU A 70 20.82 -3.97 12.78
C LEU A 70 20.91 -5.16 13.73
N GLU A 71 20.48 -4.95 14.97
CA GLU A 71 20.34 -6.04 15.94
C GLU A 71 19.28 -7.03 15.47
N PRO A 72 19.46 -8.35 15.70
CA PRO A 72 18.55 -9.38 15.19
C PRO A 72 17.08 -9.13 15.52
N GLU A 73 16.80 -8.64 16.72
CA GLU A 73 15.45 -8.34 17.20
C GLU A 73 14.75 -7.27 16.37
N LEU A 74 15.49 -6.31 15.81
CA LEU A 74 14.93 -5.31 14.90
C LEU A 74 15.00 -5.80 13.44
N ALA A 75 16.06 -6.49 13.06
CA ALA A 75 16.28 -6.98 11.70
C ALA A 75 15.17 -7.94 11.24
N ASP A 76 14.61 -8.75 12.14
CA ASP A 76 13.49 -9.65 11.84
C ASP A 76 12.19 -8.90 11.45
N HIS A 77 12.12 -7.60 11.79
CA HIS A 77 10.99 -6.70 11.50
C HIS A 77 11.30 -5.68 10.40
N VAL A 78 12.44 -5.83 9.73
CA VAL A 78 12.92 -4.88 8.71
C VAL A 78 13.08 -5.56 7.37
N THR A 79 12.41 -5.02 6.37
CA THR A 79 12.54 -5.43 4.97
C THR A 79 13.15 -4.30 4.13
N PRO A 80 13.97 -4.63 3.11
CA PRO A 80 14.43 -3.64 2.17
C PRO A 80 13.29 -3.21 1.22
N GLU A 81 13.10 -1.91 1.04
CA GLU A 81 12.12 -1.36 0.09
C GLU A 81 12.75 -1.09 -1.30
N THR A 82 11.90 -0.79 -2.28
CA THR A 82 12.24 -0.50 -3.69
C THR A 82 13.31 0.58 -3.84
N HIS A 83 13.34 1.57 -2.94
CA HIS A 83 14.33 2.64 -2.95
C HIS A 83 15.40 2.40 -1.88
N ARG A 84 16.68 2.61 -2.22
CA ARG A 84 17.81 2.35 -1.30
C ARG A 84 17.87 3.25 -0.07
N SER A 85 16.99 4.23 0.01
CA SER A 85 16.82 5.14 1.13
C SER A 85 15.56 4.87 1.97
N ALA A 86 14.92 3.72 1.81
CA ALA A 86 13.65 3.40 2.46
C ALA A 86 13.74 2.04 3.15
N ILE A 87 13.50 1.98 4.45
CA ILE A 87 13.30 0.72 5.19
C ILE A 87 11.83 0.57 5.48
N GLU A 88 11.29 -0.65 5.35
CA GLU A 88 9.95 -0.97 5.83
C GLU A 88 10.04 -1.65 7.20
N LEU A 89 9.34 -1.08 8.19
CA LEU A 89 9.13 -1.67 9.51
C LEU A 89 7.81 -2.44 9.51
N ALA A 90 7.83 -3.72 9.88
CA ALA A 90 6.63 -4.55 9.94
C ALA A 90 6.37 -5.06 11.37
N THR A 91 5.17 -4.84 11.90
CA THR A 91 4.74 -5.42 13.18
C THR A 91 4.44 -6.91 13.04
N GLY A 92 4.38 -7.62 14.17
CA GLY A 92 3.66 -8.89 14.24
C GLY A 92 2.15 -8.73 13.98
N VAL A 93 1.44 -9.86 14.08
CA VAL A 93 -0.03 -9.91 13.99
C VAL A 93 -0.62 -9.78 15.40
N HIS A 94 -1.47 -8.78 15.60
CA HIS A 94 -2.07 -8.46 16.90
C HIS A 94 -3.60 -8.61 16.90
N GLY A 95 -4.17 -8.87 18.07
CA GLY A 95 -5.62 -8.85 18.30
C GLY A 95 -6.18 -7.46 18.63
N SER A 96 -5.34 -6.45 18.84
CA SER A 96 -5.78 -5.10 19.18
C SER A 96 -4.92 -4.02 18.52
N VAL A 97 -5.55 -2.86 18.26
CA VAL A 97 -4.86 -1.66 17.74
C VAL A 97 -3.81 -1.16 18.73
N ALA A 98 -4.08 -1.27 20.03
CA ALA A 98 -3.17 -0.77 21.06
C ALA A 98 -1.84 -1.54 21.05
N ASP A 99 -1.90 -2.86 20.90
CA ASP A 99 -0.70 -3.71 20.88
C ASP A 99 0.12 -3.50 19.61
N ALA A 100 -0.53 -3.44 18.44
CA ALA A 100 0.14 -3.15 17.17
C ALA A 100 0.80 -1.76 17.17
N ALA A 101 0.12 -0.74 17.71
CA ALA A 101 0.67 0.61 17.81
C ALA A 101 1.82 0.69 18.82
N ALA A 102 1.77 -0.07 19.92
CA ALA A 102 2.86 -0.16 20.89
C ALA A 102 4.10 -0.79 20.26
N GLU A 103 3.94 -1.92 19.55
CA GLU A 103 5.07 -2.56 18.85
C GLU A 103 5.67 -1.65 17.79
N LEU A 104 4.85 -0.99 16.95
CA LEU A 104 5.37 -0.04 15.96
C LEU A 104 6.16 1.10 16.62
N GLY A 105 5.69 1.61 17.77
CA GLY A 105 6.41 2.59 18.57
C GLY A 105 7.77 2.08 19.06
N ASP A 106 7.83 0.82 19.49
CA ASP A 106 9.07 0.17 19.91
C ASP A 106 10.03 -0.09 18.75
N LEU A 107 9.54 -0.51 17.58
CA LEU A 107 10.34 -0.68 16.37
C LEU A 107 10.96 0.65 15.92
N ARG A 108 10.18 1.74 15.90
CA ARG A 108 10.69 3.08 15.60
C ARG A 108 11.77 3.53 16.58
N ARG A 109 11.54 3.29 17.88
CA ARG A 109 12.51 3.63 18.94
C ARG A 109 13.81 2.86 18.75
N GLN A 110 13.74 1.54 18.54
CA GLN A 110 14.91 0.71 18.28
C GLN A 110 15.68 1.17 17.03
N LEU A 111 14.96 1.48 15.94
CA LEU A 111 15.59 2.01 14.73
C LEU A 111 16.34 3.33 15.03
N ALA A 112 15.69 4.28 15.69
CA ALA A 112 16.29 5.57 16.06
C ALA A 112 17.48 5.44 17.03
N GLU A 113 17.49 4.43 17.90
CA GLU A 113 18.60 4.14 18.81
C GLU A 113 19.80 3.52 18.08
N GLN A 114 19.56 2.76 17.00
CA GLN A 114 20.61 2.03 16.28
C GLN A 114 21.24 2.81 15.11
N LEU A 115 20.47 3.63 14.39
CA LEU A 115 20.97 4.37 13.22
C LEU A 115 22.17 5.32 13.48
N PRO A 116 22.28 6.02 14.64
CA PRO A 116 23.40 6.93 14.88
C PRO A 116 24.78 6.27 14.82
N ARG A 117 24.90 4.97 15.13
CA ARG A 117 26.17 4.22 15.02
C ARG A 117 26.63 4.02 13.58
N LEU A 118 25.73 4.25 12.62
CA LEU A 118 25.95 4.15 11.18
C LEU A 118 26.04 5.52 10.50
N GLU A 119 26.04 6.60 11.29
CA GLU A 119 26.00 7.99 10.81
C GLU A 119 24.71 8.26 10.00
N LEU A 120 23.58 7.75 10.47
CA LEU A 120 22.28 7.88 9.84
C LEU A 120 21.21 8.35 10.86
N ASP A 121 20.14 8.92 10.32
CA ASP A 121 18.90 9.23 11.04
C ASP A 121 17.68 8.71 10.24
N ALA A 122 16.48 8.82 10.81
CA ALA A 122 15.24 8.36 10.18
C ALA A 122 14.09 9.38 10.26
N ALA A 123 13.20 9.33 9.28
CA ALA A 123 11.94 10.09 9.30
C ALA A 123 10.81 9.33 8.60
N ALA A 124 9.57 9.58 9.03
CA ALA A 124 8.36 9.04 8.40
C ALA A 124 7.50 10.20 7.86
N ALA A 125 7.34 10.27 6.54
CA ALA A 125 6.47 11.23 5.86
C ALA A 125 6.15 10.74 4.44
N GLY A 126 5.00 11.12 3.87
CA GLY A 126 4.57 10.58 2.58
C GLY A 126 5.54 10.81 1.41
N ILE A 127 6.35 11.88 1.46
CA ILE A 127 7.48 12.16 0.57
C ILE A 127 8.53 12.94 1.35
N HIS A 128 9.80 12.84 0.92
CA HIS A 128 10.86 13.67 1.47
C HIS A 128 10.69 15.13 1.01
N PRO A 129 10.73 16.13 1.92
CA PRO A 129 10.37 17.52 1.59
C PRO A 129 11.27 18.16 0.54
N CYS A 130 12.56 17.78 0.51
CA CYS A 130 13.59 18.42 -0.31
C CYS A 130 14.23 17.48 -1.35
N ALA A 131 13.80 16.21 -1.43
CA ALA A 131 14.45 15.26 -2.32
C ALA A 131 14.20 15.65 -3.78
N VAL A 132 15.23 15.50 -4.62
CA VAL A 132 15.16 15.68 -6.06
C VAL A 132 15.47 14.32 -6.71
N TRP A 133 14.60 13.88 -7.61
CA TRP A 133 14.67 12.55 -8.24
C TRP A 133 16.03 12.22 -8.89
N GLN A 134 16.81 13.23 -9.31
CA GLN A 134 18.11 13.04 -9.95
C GLN A 134 19.16 12.39 -9.05
N ASP A 135 18.94 12.43 -7.73
CA ASP A 135 19.86 11.88 -6.72
C ASP A 135 19.36 10.54 -6.14
N THR A 136 18.22 10.01 -6.62
CA THR A 136 17.64 8.76 -6.12
C THR A 136 18.20 7.56 -6.88
N VAL A 137 18.81 6.62 -6.16
CA VAL A 137 19.28 5.34 -6.71
C VAL A 137 18.27 4.26 -6.34
N VAL A 138 17.70 3.60 -7.34
CA VAL A 138 16.72 2.53 -7.11
C VAL A 138 17.44 1.21 -6.79
N SER A 139 16.84 0.38 -5.92
CA SER A 139 17.40 -0.91 -5.50
C SER A 139 17.49 -1.92 -6.66
N GLU A 140 18.45 -2.84 -6.61
CA GLU A 140 18.66 -3.87 -7.64
C GLU A 140 17.71 -5.07 -7.42
N GLY A 141 17.09 -5.61 -8.49
CA GLY A 141 16.27 -6.83 -8.44
C GLY A 141 15.41 -7.11 -9.68
N GLU A 142 15.06 -8.38 -9.94
CA GLU A 142 14.28 -8.81 -11.14
C GLU A 142 12.90 -8.13 -11.24
N ARG A 143 12.21 -7.95 -10.11
CA ARG A 143 10.93 -7.20 -10.04
C ARG A 143 11.09 -5.76 -10.50
N TYR A 144 12.22 -5.14 -10.18
CA TYR A 144 12.50 -3.76 -10.51
C TYR A 144 12.85 -3.57 -12.00
N GLU A 145 13.61 -4.49 -12.60
CA GLU A 145 13.90 -4.44 -14.05
C GLU A 145 12.60 -4.48 -14.87
N PHE A 146 11.62 -5.28 -14.44
CA PHE A 146 10.29 -5.30 -15.05
C PHE A 146 9.52 -3.98 -14.86
N LEU A 147 9.53 -3.42 -13.64
CA LEU A 147 8.89 -2.13 -13.35
C LEU A 147 9.51 -0.99 -14.18
N HIS A 148 10.83 -0.92 -14.26
CA HIS A 148 11.55 0.08 -15.05
C HIS A 148 11.24 -0.05 -16.55
N GLY A 149 11.26 -1.28 -17.07
CA GLY A 149 10.93 -1.57 -18.46
C GLY A 149 9.49 -1.19 -18.84
N SER A 150 8.54 -1.39 -17.92
CA SER A 150 7.11 -1.11 -18.15
C SER A 150 6.71 0.34 -17.90
N MET A 151 7.31 1.01 -16.89
CA MET A 151 6.93 2.36 -16.46
C MET A 151 7.84 3.48 -16.98
N ARG A 152 9.07 3.16 -17.40
CA ARG A 152 10.06 4.09 -17.96
C ARG A 152 10.29 5.30 -17.06
N GLU A 153 9.98 6.50 -17.54
CA GLU A 153 10.18 7.75 -16.78
C GLU A 153 9.35 7.82 -15.50
N LEU A 154 8.22 7.11 -15.43
CA LEU A 154 7.44 7.04 -14.18
C LEU A 154 8.17 6.27 -13.07
N ALA A 155 9.06 5.34 -13.44
CA ALA A 155 9.90 4.64 -12.46
C ALA A 155 11.09 5.49 -11.98
N ARG A 156 11.41 6.62 -12.63
CA ARG A 156 12.52 7.52 -12.28
C ARG A 156 12.06 8.70 -11.41
N ARG A 157 11.23 8.43 -10.40
CA ARG A 157 10.63 9.47 -9.55
C ARG A 157 11.15 9.42 -8.12
N GLU A 158 10.87 10.47 -7.36
CA GLU A 158 11.20 10.52 -5.93
C GLU A 158 10.47 9.40 -5.17
N PRO A 159 11.13 8.80 -4.16
CA PRO A 159 10.49 7.82 -3.31
C PRO A 159 9.29 8.42 -2.59
N THR A 160 8.19 7.70 -2.61
CA THR A 160 7.05 7.91 -1.72
C THR A 160 7.14 6.91 -0.59
N PHE A 161 6.66 7.29 0.59
CA PHE A 161 6.65 6.43 1.76
C PHE A 161 5.21 6.26 2.24
N ALA A 162 4.87 5.08 2.73
CA ALA A 162 3.50 4.71 3.10
C ALA A 162 3.45 4.05 4.49
N MET A 163 2.24 4.04 5.04
CA MET A 163 1.87 3.14 6.11
C MET A 163 0.75 2.24 5.57
N HIS A 164 0.93 0.93 5.69
CA HIS A 164 -0.07 -0.07 5.34
C HIS A 164 -0.63 -0.67 6.62
N VAL A 165 -1.96 -0.84 6.66
CA VAL A 165 -2.65 -1.48 7.78
C VAL A 165 -3.37 -2.71 7.24
N HIS A 166 -2.92 -3.87 7.67
CA HIS A 166 -3.45 -5.16 7.30
C HIS A 166 -4.51 -5.56 8.33
N VAL A 167 -5.68 -5.98 7.85
CA VAL A 167 -6.77 -6.45 8.69
C VAL A 167 -7.12 -7.88 8.29
N GLY A 168 -6.88 -8.83 9.19
CA GLY A 168 -7.29 -10.22 8.99
C GLY A 168 -8.82 -10.34 9.03
N VAL A 169 -9.43 -11.00 8.05
CA VAL A 169 -10.89 -11.20 7.99
C VAL A 169 -11.21 -12.70 7.90
N PRO A 170 -12.39 -13.14 8.39
CA PRO A 170 -12.68 -14.57 8.53
C PRO A 170 -12.81 -15.31 7.20
N GLU A 171 -13.30 -14.65 6.15
CA GLU A 171 -13.61 -15.25 4.85
C GLU A 171 -13.45 -14.24 3.70
N ALA A 172 -13.32 -14.76 2.48
CA ALA A 172 -13.03 -13.97 1.29
C ALA A 172 -14.16 -12.97 0.96
N GLU A 173 -15.40 -13.38 1.18
CA GLU A 173 -16.59 -12.55 1.00
C GLU A 173 -16.58 -11.36 1.97
N ALA A 174 -16.15 -11.58 3.21
CA ALA A 174 -15.99 -10.50 4.19
C ALA A 174 -14.91 -9.50 3.76
N ALA A 175 -13.85 -9.95 3.07
CA ALA A 175 -12.82 -9.08 2.52
C ALA A 175 -13.38 -8.14 1.45
N ILE A 176 -14.19 -8.66 0.53
CA ILE A 176 -14.83 -7.87 -0.53
C ILE A 176 -15.83 -6.87 0.07
N ASP A 177 -16.66 -7.32 1.01
CA ASP A 177 -17.60 -6.45 1.72
C ASP A 177 -16.89 -5.32 2.47
N LEU A 178 -15.78 -5.62 3.14
CA LEU A 178 -14.96 -4.65 3.84
C LEU A 178 -14.31 -3.66 2.87
N ALA A 179 -13.63 -4.15 1.83
CA ALA A 179 -12.99 -3.32 0.82
C ALA A 179 -13.99 -2.36 0.15
N ASN A 180 -15.18 -2.86 -0.21
CA ASN A 180 -16.26 -2.07 -0.79
C ASN A 180 -16.69 -0.90 0.12
N ARG A 181 -16.78 -1.14 1.43
CA ARG A 181 -17.14 -0.11 2.41
C ARG A 181 -16.01 0.87 2.66
N LEU A 182 -14.77 0.39 2.76
CA LEU A 182 -13.59 1.23 3.01
C LEU A 182 -13.38 2.29 1.92
N ARG A 183 -13.75 2.00 0.66
CA ARG A 183 -13.73 2.99 -0.44
C ARG A 183 -14.39 4.32 -0.06
N GLY A 184 -15.49 4.29 0.69
CA GLY A 184 -16.19 5.49 1.15
C GLY A 184 -15.49 6.25 2.29
N HIS A 185 -14.56 5.60 2.98
CA HIS A 185 -13.81 6.14 4.12
C HIS A 185 -12.38 6.58 3.79
N LEU A 186 -11.83 6.18 2.63
CA LEU A 186 -10.48 6.55 2.19
C LEU A 186 -10.19 8.06 2.26
N PRO A 187 -11.11 8.98 1.87
CA PRO A 187 -10.85 10.42 2.02
C PRO A 187 -10.65 10.86 3.47
N THR A 188 -11.33 10.22 4.43
CA THR A 188 -11.18 10.51 5.86
C THR A 188 -9.84 10.01 6.37
N PHE A 189 -9.42 8.80 5.98
CA PHE A 189 -8.09 8.30 6.36
C PHE A 189 -6.99 9.17 5.80
N LEU A 190 -7.08 9.57 4.52
CA LEU A 190 -6.14 10.49 3.92
C LEU A 190 -6.09 11.84 4.66
N ALA A 191 -7.24 12.39 5.06
CA ALA A 191 -7.28 13.65 5.80
C ALA A 191 -6.62 13.55 7.18
N LEU A 192 -6.72 12.39 7.85
CA LEU A 192 -6.13 12.15 9.16
C LEU A 192 -4.63 11.83 9.09
N SER A 193 -4.18 11.21 7.99
CA SER A 193 -2.79 10.75 7.82
C SER A 193 -1.90 11.69 6.99
N ALA A 194 -2.47 12.73 6.38
CA ALA A 194 -1.74 13.64 5.51
C ALA A 194 -0.56 14.32 6.23
N ASN A 195 0.66 14.01 5.77
CA ASN A 195 1.91 14.48 6.36
C ASN A 195 2.99 14.83 5.30
N SER A 196 2.58 15.15 4.07
CA SER A 196 3.49 15.44 2.95
C SER A 196 3.20 16.77 2.25
N PRO A 197 3.26 17.92 2.95
CA PRO A 197 2.89 19.21 2.37
C PRO A 197 3.97 19.83 1.47
N PHE A 198 5.22 19.39 1.57
CA PHE A 198 6.35 19.94 0.81
C PHE A 198 6.82 18.97 -0.27
N TRP A 199 7.22 19.51 -1.43
CA TRP A 199 7.84 18.74 -2.51
C TRP A 199 8.94 19.57 -3.17
N GLN A 200 10.13 18.99 -3.32
CA GLN A 200 11.32 19.66 -3.89
C GLN A 200 11.63 21.03 -3.26
N GLY A 201 11.52 21.11 -1.93
CA GLY A 201 11.80 22.31 -1.14
C GLY A 201 10.71 23.38 -1.22
N ARG A 202 9.54 23.07 -1.78
CA ARG A 202 8.43 24.02 -1.98
C ARG A 202 7.20 23.56 -1.23
N ASP A 203 6.52 24.50 -0.58
CA ASP A 203 5.14 24.28 -0.10
C ASP A 203 4.23 24.07 -1.32
N THR A 204 3.56 22.92 -1.34
CA THR A 204 2.68 22.53 -2.45
C THR A 204 1.29 23.14 -2.36
N GLY A 205 0.91 23.67 -1.19
CA GLY A 205 -0.47 24.06 -0.87
C GLY A 205 -1.41 22.88 -0.60
N LEU A 206 -0.89 21.64 -0.59
CA LEU A 206 -1.63 20.43 -0.27
C LEU A 206 -1.24 19.92 1.12
N ALA A 207 -2.14 19.21 1.79
CA ALA A 207 -1.77 18.46 3.01
C ALA A 207 -1.00 17.16 2.68
N SER A 208 -1.34 16.53 1.55
CA SER A 208 -0.68 15.34 1.02
C SER A 208 -0.35 15.53 -0.45
N ALA A 209 0.89 15.93 -0.74
CA ALA A 209 1.41 15.93 -2.09
C ALA A 209 1.70 14.51 -2.58
N ARG A 210 1.94 13.54 -1.68
CA ARG A 210 2.09 12.12 -2.04
C ARG A 210 0.97 11.63 -2.95
N THR A 211 -0.29 11.95 -2.62
CA THR A 211 -1.47 11.44 -3.33
C THR A 211 -1.48 11.77 -4.84
N PRO A 212 -1.43 13.04 -5.28
CA PRO A 212 -1.40 13.35 -6.71
C PRO A 212 -0.10 12.90 -7.39
N LEU A 213 1.03 12.85 -6.68
CA LEU A 213 2.31 12.41 -7.25
C LEU A 213 2.31 10.91 -7.52
N PHE A 214 1.79 10.10 -6.58
CA PHE A 214 1.60 8.66 -6.75
C PHE A 214 0.50 8.34 -7.76
N GLY A 215 -0.50 9.22 -7.89
CA GLY A 215 -1.60 9.12 -8.87
C GLY A 215 -1.17 9.07 -10.35
N ALA A 216 0.10 9.38 -10.66
CA ALA A 216 0.65 9.24 -12.00
C ALA A 216 0.93 7.77 -12.42
N PHE A 217 0.99 6.84 -11.46
CA PHE A 217 1.21 5.44 -11.73
C PHE A 217 -0.06 4.76 -12.27
N PRO A 218 0.06 3.77 -13.16
CA PRO A 218 -1.08 2.96 -13.54
C PRO A 218 -1.53 2.09 -12.36
N ARG A 219 -2.82 1.73 -12.32
CA ARG A 219 -3.38 0.77 -11.34
C ARG A 219 -3.29 1.26 -9.89
N VAL A 220 -3.37 2.57 -9.69
CA VAL A 220 -3.41 3.20 -8.36
C VAL A 220 -4.79 3.80 -8.05
N GLY A 221 -5.00 4.13 -6.78
CA GLY A 221 -6.18 4.85 -6.32
C GLY A 221 -7.31 3.94 -5.85
N ILE A 222 -8.51 4.50 -5.76
CA ILE A 222 -9.67 3.81 -5.22
C ILE A 222 -10.12 2.69 -6.18
N PRO A 223 -10.17 1.42 -5.73
CA PRO A 223 -10.61 0.33 -6.58
C PRO A 223 -12.09 0.47 -6.94
N ARG A 224 -12.53 -0.26 -7.99
CA ARG A 224 -13.97 -0.44 -8.24
C ARG A 224 -14.59 -1.32 -7.15
N SER A 225 -15.92 -1.33 -7.06
CA SER A 225 -16.59 -2.36 -6.27
C SER A 225 -16.62 -3.69 -7.01
N PHE A 226 -16.62 -4.76 -6.24
CA PHE A 226 -16.87 -6.12 -6.69
C PHE A 226 -18.07 -6.68 -5.93
N ASP A 227 -18.93 -7.43 -6.60
CA ASP A 227 -20.13 -8.03 -6.02
C ASP A 227 -19.77 -9.20 -5.10
N ASP A 228 -18.72 -9.95 -5.44
CA ASP A 228 -18.17 -11.05 -4.64
C ASP A 228 -16.69 -11.31 -4.95
N TYR A 229 -16.10 -12.29 -4.26
CA TYR A 229 -14.69 -12.65 -4.42
C TYR A 229 -14.40 -13.29 -5.78
N SER A 230 -15.36 -13.98 -6.39
CA SER A 230 -15.19 -14.55 -7.74
C SER A 230 -15.05 -13.44 -8.77
N GLU A 231 -15.88 -12.40 -8.71
CA GLU A 231 -15.79 -11.27 -9.64
C GLU A 231 -14.44 -10.54 -9.51
N TYR A 232 -13.95 -10.35 -8.28
CA TYR A 232 -12.62 -9.79 -8.03
C TYR A 232 -11.53 -10.65 -8.68
N THR A 233 -11.54 -11.94 -8.41
CA THR A 233 -10.50 -12.85 -8.90
C THR A 233 -10.51 -12.98 -10.42
N GLU A 234 -11.69 -13.08 -11.04
CA GLU A 234 -11.84 -13.10 -12.50
C GLU A 234 -11.34 -11.82 -13.16
N ALA A 235 -11.63 -10.65 -12.56
CA ALA A 235 -11.20 -9.36 -13.10
C ALA A 235 -9.67 -9.20 -13.06
N VAL A 236 -9.04 -9.58 -11.95
CA VAL A 236 -7.58 -9.53 -11.81
C VAL A 236 -6.90 -10.58 -12.68
N ASP A 237 -7.44 -11.80 -12.73
CA ASP A 237 -6.89 -12.89 -13.55
C ASP A 237 -6.95 -12.58 -15.05
N LEU A 238 -7.99 -11.90 -15.53
CA LEU A 238 -8.04 -11.41 -16.90
C LEU A 238 -6.89 -10.45 -17.20
N LEU A 239 -6.57 -9.52 -16.28
CA LEU A 239 -5.47 -8.57 -16.46
C LEU A 239 -4.11 -9.28 -16.48
N ILE A 240 -3.92 -10.28 -15.63
CA ILE A 240 -2.70 -11.12 -15.61
C ILE A 240 -2.55 -11.87 -16.93
N ARG A 241 -3.62 -12.54 -17.41
CA ARG A 241 -3.61 -13.28 -18.69
C ARG A 241 -3.40 -12.39 -19.92
N CYS A 242 -3.77 -11.12 -19.83
CA CYS A 242 -3.48 -10.12 -20.85
C CYS A 242 -2.08 -9.50 -20.72
N GLU A 243 -1.23 -10.02 -19.82
CA GLU A 243 0.13 -9.54 -19.57
C GLU A 243 0.17 -8.07 -19.12
N ALA A 244 -0.90 -7.57 -18.51
CA ALA A 244 -0.94 -6.20 -17.99
C ALA A 244 -0.01 -6.02 -16.78
N PHE A 245 0.20 -7.11 -16.02
CA PHE A 245 1.14 -7.25 -14.91
C PHE A 245 1.30 -8.74 -14.56
N PRO A 246 2.40 -9.16 -13.89
CA PRO A 246 2.68 -10.58 -13.67
C PRO A 246 1.84 -11.21 -12.56
N ASP A 247 1.48 -10.46 -11.53
CA ASP A 247 0.74 -10.94 -10.36
C ASP A 247 0.00 -9.79 -9.62
N PRO A 248 -0.93 -10.08 -8.70
CA PRO A 248 -1.74 -9.06 -8.02
C PRO A 248 -0.96 -8.02 -7.21
N THR A 249 0.30 -8.27 -6.84
CA THR A 249 1.12 -7.31 -6.07
C THR A 249 1.45 -6.03 -6.86
N PHE A 250 1.16 -6.02 -8.17
CA PHE A 250 1.29 -4.86 -9.07
C PHE A 250 0.02 -3.99 -9.15
N LEU A 251 -0.98 -4.27 -8.31
CA LEU A 251 -2.12 -3.40 -8.05
C LEU A 251 -1.82 -2.53 -6.84
N TRP A 252 -1.67 -1.22 -7.01
CA TRP A 252 -1.41 -0.27 -5.90
C TRP A 252 -2.67 0.51 -5.54
N TRP A 253 -3.77 -0.21 -5.37
CA TRP A 253 -5.03 0.36 -4.93
C TRP A 253 -4.94 0.83 -3.47
N ASP A 254 -5.72 1.86 -3.15
CA ASP A 254 -5.78 2.45 -1.80
C ASP A 254 -6.36 1.47 -0.75
N VAL A 255 -7.01 0.39 -1.19
CA VAL A 255 -7.41 -0.77 -0.39
C VAL A 255 -7.26 -2.03 -1.25
N ARG A 256 -6.59 -3.05 -0.72
CA ARG A 256 -6.31 -4.33 -1.38
C ARG A 256 -6.08 -5.43 -0.35
#